data_AF-A0A183FFS2-F1
#
_entry.id   AF-A0A183FFS2-F1
#
_cell.length_a   1.000
_cell.length_b   1.000
_cell.length_c   1.000
_cell.angle_alpha   90.00
_cell.angle_beta   90.00
_cell.angle_gamma   90.00
#
_symmetry.space_group_name_H-M   'P 1'
#
loop_
_entity.id
_entity.type
_entity.pdbx_description
1 polymer ?
#
loop_
_entity_poly.entity_id
_entity_poly.type
_entity_poly.pdbx_seq_one_letter_code
_entity_poly.pdbx_strand_id
1 'polypeptide(L)'
;MSAINLWTILWAKVLLVNGPRSANTFSWEHVTEKTRSHVLSYLDARPEHAERVVDLMQRDLGTYNAQSAWATIEVPSDSPQWMSPDSTQMFCNSHCNHVQHIMKQEKLTRHFAHIRERSLETRHLRRVLESRALSRRVVSIGNIEREPQPAIEASRGLSLISSVLFR
;
A
#
# COMPACT_ATOMS: atom_id res chain seq x y z
N MET A 1 -8.98 -0.57 -23.31
CA MET A 1 -7.96 -0.84 -22.27
C MET A 1 -6.57 -0.31 -22.58
N SER A 2 -6.30 0.22 -23.79
CA SER A 2 -5.00 0.82 -24.15
C SER A 2 -4.55 1.93 -23.19
N ALA A 3 -5.47 2.77 -22.71
CA ALA A 3 -5.16 3.82 -21.75
C ALA A 3 -4.70 3.27 -20.39
N ILE A 4 -5.41 2.30 -19.80
CA ILE A 4 -5.02 1.68 -18.53
C ILE A 4 -3.62 1.07 -18.68
N ASN A 5 -3.40 0.31 -19.75
CA ASN A 5 -2.09 -0.28 -20.04
C ASN A 5 -0.96 0.77 -20.15
N LEU A 6 -1.21 1.87 -20.87
CA LEU A 6 -0.23 2.93 -21.02
C LEU A 6 0.17 3.52 -19.66
N TRP A 7 -0.83 3.89 -18.85
CA TRP A 7 -0.59 4.49 -17.54
C TRP A 7 0.09 3.51 -16.58
N THR A 8 -0.28 2.23 -16.59
CA THR A 8 0.35 1.22 -15.72
C THR A 8 1.78 0.92 -16.12
N ILE A 9 2.12 0.92 -17.42
CA ILE A 9 3.50 0.79 -17.92
C ILE A 9 4.36 1.97 -17.46
N LEU A 10 3.80 3.18 -17.44
CA LEU A 10 4.45 4.38 -16.91
C LEU A 10 4.50 4.42 -15.37
N TRP A 11 4.19 3.30 -14.70
CA TRP A 11 4.16 3.18 -13.24
C TRP A 11 3.18 4.13 -12.55
N ALA A 12 2.23 4.68 -13.30
CA ALA A 12 1.18 5.51 -12.74
C ALA A 12 0.13 4.64 -12.06
N LYS A 13 -0.41 5.14 -10.93
CA LYS A 13 -1.62 4.57 -10.35
C LYS A 13 -2.83 5.02 -11.17
N VAL A 14 -3.68 4.07 -11.52
CA VAL A 14 -4.93 4.32 -12.22
C VAL A 14 -6.06 4.18 -11.21
N LEU A 15 -6.79 5.28 -10.99
CA LEU A 15 -7.98 5.26 -10.15
C LEU A 15 -9.19 5.07 -11.04
N LEU A 16 -9.93 3.99 -10.80
CA LEU A 16 -11.17 3.71 -11.50
C LEU A 16 -12.31 4.26 -10.66
N VAL A 17 -13.10 5.15 -11.26
CA VAL A 17 -14.08 5.97 -10.57
C VAL A 17 -15.34 6.09 -11.42
N ASN A 18 -16.48 6.28 -10.77
CA ASN A 18 -17.71 6.54 -11.50
C ASN A 18 -17.67 7.92 -12.17
N GLY A 19 -18.17 7.98 -13.40
CA GLY A 19 -18.45 9.24 -14.08
C GLY A 19 -19.70 9.94 -13.52
N PRO A 20 -20.03 11.13 -14.03
CA PRO A 20 -21.28 11.82 -13.74
C PRO A 20 -22.49 10.91 -14.01
N ARG A 21 -23.53 11.03 -13.17
CA ARG A 21 -24.76 10.25 -13.32
C ARG A 21 -25.62 10.80 -14.46
N SER A 22 -26.23 9.94 -15.27
CA SER A 22 -27.27 10.32 -16.23
C SER A 22 -28.68 10.22 -15.62
N ALA A 23 -29.66 10.88 -16.22
CA ALA A 23 -31.05 10.84 -15.73
C ALA A 23 -31.62 9.41 -15.82
N ASN A 24 -31.30 8.68 -16.88
CA ASN A 24 -31.50 7.23 -16.89
C ASN A 24 -30.49 6.52 -15.95
N THR A 25 -30.92 6.23 -14.73
CA THR A 25 -30.11 5.59 -13.70
C THR A 25 -29.73 4.15 -14.06
N PHE A 26 -30.68 3.38 -14.62
CA PHE A 26 -30.43 2.00 -15.02
C PHE A 26 -29.34 1.90 -16.08
N SER A 27 -29.38 2.79 -17.08
CA SER A 27 -28.34 2.84 -18.11
C SER A 27 -26.98 3.19 -17.53
N TRP A 28 -26.92 4.15 -16.60
CA TRP A 28 -25.67 4.55 -15.95
C TRP A 28 -25.07 3.43 -15.10
N GLU A 29 -25.89 2.78 -14.29
CA GLU A 29 -25.48 1.63 -13.46
C GLU A 29 -24.98 0.49 -14.34
N HIS A 30 -25.69 0.18 -15.42
CA HIS A 30 -25.28 -0.87 -16.36
C HIS A 30 -23.94 -0.57 -17.05
N VAL A 31 -23.73 0.68 -17.49
CA VAL A 31 -22.44 1.10 -18.09
C VAL A 31 -21.31 1.03 -17.07
N THR A 32 -21.59 1.43 -15.83
CA THR A 32 -20.65 1.39 -14.70
C THR A 32 -20.22 -0.06 -14.41
N GLU A 33 -21.17 -0.97 -14.28
CA GLU A 33 -20.94 -2.40 -14.05
C GLU A 33 -20.16 -3.04 -15.21
N LYS A 34 -20.60 -2.80 -16.45
CA LYS A 34 -19.95 -3.35 -17.64
C LYS A 34 -18.52 -2.85 -17.79
N THR A 35 -18.29 -1.56 -17.55
CA THR A 35 -16.93 -0.98 -17.57
C THR A 35 -16.05 -1.63 -16.52
N ARG A 36 -16.53 -1.78 -15.30
CA ARG A 36 -15.81 -2.45 -14.21
C ARG A 36 -15.47 -3.89 -14.58
N SER A 37 -16.44 -4.66 -15.09
CA SER A 37 -16.23 -6.05 -15.54
C SER A 37 -15.13 -6.14 -16.60
N HIS A 38 -15.11 -5.23 -17.58
CA HIS A 38 -14.04 -5.18 -18.57
C HIS A 38 -12.67 -4.89 -17.95
N VAL A 39 -12.59 -3.97 -16.97
CA VAL A 39 -11.31 -3.67 -16.29
C VAL A 39 -10.83 -4.87 -15.49
N LEU A 40 -11.72 -5.54 -14.75
CA LEU A 40 -11.38 -6.74 -13.97
C LEU A 40 -10.88 -7.86 -14.88
N SER A 41 -11.57 -8.14 -15.99
CA SER A 41 -11.13 -9.12 -16.98
C SER A 41 -9.75 -8.77 -17.58
N TYR A 42 -9.46 -7.48 -17.78
CA TYR A 42 -8.13 -7.03 -18.22
C TYR A 42 -7.06 -7.29 -17.15
N LEU A 43 -7.37 -7.07 -15.87
CA LEU A 43 -6.46 -7.32 -14.75
C LEU A 43 -6.23 -8.82 -14.52
N ASP A 44 -7.24 -9.66 -14.73
CA ASP A 44 -7.08 -11.12 -14.69
C ASP A 44 -6.08 -11.60 -15.74
N ALA A 45 -6.10 -10.98 -16.93
CA ALA A 45 -5.13 -11.26 -18.00
C ALA A 45 -3.75 -10.61 -17.78
N ARG A 46 -3.64 -9.60 -16.90
CA ARG A 46 -2.41 -8.84 -16.61
C ARG A 46 -2.29 -8.55 -15.11
N PRO A 47 -2.07 -9.59 -14.28
CA PRO A 47 -2.02 -9.44 -12.82
C PRO A 47 -0.90 -8.51 -12.36
N GLU A 48 0.17 -8.35 -13.14
CA GLU A 48 1.26 -7.42 -12.88
C GLU A 48 0.81 -5.95 -12.79
N HIS A 49 -0.37 -5.62 -13.31
CA HIS A 49 -0.95 -4.28 -13.24
C HIS A 49 -1.93 -4.09 -12.08
N ALA A 50 -2.38 -5.17 -11.43
CA ALA A 50 -3.46 -5.14 -10.44
C ALA A 50 -3.16 -4.19 -9.27
N GLU A 51 -1.93 -4.20 -8.74
CA GLU A 51 -1.53 -3.32 -7.62
C GLU A 51 -1.55 -1.83 -7.96
N ARG A 52 -1.55 -1.47 -9.25
CA ARG A 52 -1.57 -0.08 -9.72
C ARG A 52 -2.98 0.42 -10.03
N VAL A 53 -3.96 -0.47 -10.12
CA VAL A 53 -5.35 -0.09 -10.39
C VAL A 53 -6.14 -0.11 -9.08
N VAL A 54 -6.65 1.05 -8.67
CA VAL A 54 -7.49 1.19 -7.48
C VAL A 54 -8.92 1.39 -7.91
N ASP A 55 -9.77 0.42 -7.59
CA ASP A 55 -11.19 0.43 -7.92
C ASP A 55 -12.01 1.14 -6.84
N LEU A 56 -12.46 2.35 -7.17
CA LEU A 56 -13.31 3.22 -6.35
C LEU A 56 -14.71 3.36 -6.95
N MET A 57 -15.07 2.54 -7.94
CA MET A 57 -16.43 2.53 -8.49
C MET A 57 -17.41 1.97 -7.46
N GLN A 58 -18.67 2.41 -7.56
CA GLN A 58 -19.76 1.89 -6.74
C GLN A 58 -19.83 0.37 -6.89
N ARG A 59 -19.89 -0.34 -5.75
CA ARG A 59 -19.89 -1.81 -5.69
C ARG A 59 -21.28 -2.39 -5.83
N ASP A 60 -22.25 -1.82 -5.11
CA ASP A 60 -23.58 -2.40 -5.00
C ASP A 60 -24.63 -1.48 -5.64
N LEU A 61 -25.49 -2.06 -6.48
CA LEU A 61 -26.63 -1.35 -7.05
C LEU A 61 -27.52 -0.79 -5.94
N GLY A 62 -27.96 0.46 -6.09
CA GLY A 62 -28.78 1.14 -5.08
C GLY A 62 -28.05 1.63 -3.83
N THR A 63 -26.74 1.36 -3.64
CA THR A 63 -25.98 1.98 -2.54
C THR A 63 -25.56 3.40 -2.89
N TYR A 64 -26.21 4.38 -2.25
CA TYR A 64 -25.94 5.79 -2.45
C TYR A 64 -24.92 6.31 -1.44
N ASN A 65 -23.72 6.66 -1.91
CA ASN A 65 -22.77 7.41 -1.11
C ASN A 65 -22.81 8.89 -1.50
N ALA A 66 -23.48 9.69 -0.67
CA ALA A 66 -23.63 11.14 -0.85
C ALA A 66 -22.30 11.91 -0.90
N GLN A 67 -21.21 11.34 -0.38
CA GLN A 67 -19.87 11.94 -0.43
C GLN A 67 -19.13 11.68 -1.74
N SER A 68 -19.73 10.95 -2.68
CA SER A 68 -19.11 10.65 -3.96
C SER A 68 -19.24 11.83 -4.92
N ALA A 69 -18.22 12.06 -5.75
CA ALA A 69 -18.21 13.16 -6.71
C ALA A 69 -19.39 13.13 -7.70
N TRP A 70 -19.85 11.94 -8.08
CA TRP A 70 -21.02 11.75 -8.96
C TRP A 70 -22.36 12.09 -8.28
N ALA A 71 -22.40 12.20 -6.96
CA ALA A 71 -23.57 12.60 -6.18
C ALA A 71 -23.64 14.12 -5.93
N THR A 72 -22.54 14.84 -6.19
CA THR A 72 -22.43 16.28 -5.89
C THR A 72 -23.09 17.17 -6.96
N ILE A 73 -23.41 16.62 -8.13
CA ILE A 73 -23.84 17.40 -9.29
C ILE A 73 -25.25 17.01 -9.64
N GLU A 74 -26.02 18.03 -10.03
CA GLU A 74 -27.30 17.84 -10.66
C GLU A 74 -27.14 16.97 -11.91
N VAL A 75 -28.02 15.98 -12.01
CA VAL A 75 -28.01 15.05 -13.13
C VAL A 75 -28.33 15.83 -14.41
N PRO A 76 -27.45 15.83 -15.43
CA PRO A 76 -27.76 16.48 -16.69
C PRO A 76 -29.05 15.90 -17.24
N SER A 77 -29.97 16.78 -17.66
CA SER A 77 -31.18 16.39 -18.38
C SER A 77 -30.79 15.48 -19.55
N ASP A 78 -31.61 14.48 -19.91
CA ASP A 78 -31.34 13.47 -20.96
C ASP A 78 -31.14 14.04 -22.40
N SER A 79 -30.96 15.35 -22.53
CA SER A 79 -30.44 16.03 -23.70
C SER A 79 -29.01 15.56 -24.00
N PRO A 80 -28.58 15.49 -25.28
CA PRO A 80 -27.17 15.22 -25.66
C PRO A 80 -26.20 16.34 -25.25
N GLN A 81 -26.63 17.23 -24.36
CA GLN A 81 -25.88 18.36 -23.89
C GLN A 81 -24.85 17.89 -22.88
N TRP A 82 -23.59 18.16 -23.20
CA TRP A 82 -22.48 18.04 -22.27
C TRP A 82 -22.78 18.85 -21.00
N MET A 83 -22.23 18.42 -19.86
CA MET A 83 -22.31 19.18 -18.60
C MET A 83 -21.90 20.63 -18.84
N SER A 84 -22.57 21.57 -18.16
CA SER A 84 -22.14 22.97 -18.19
C SER A 84 -20.69 23.09 -17.68
N PRO A 85 -19.94 24.13 -18.10
CA PRO A 85 -18.60 24.37 -17.56
C PRO A 85 -18.57 24.42 -16.03
N ASP A 86 -19.57 25.06 -15.41
CA ASP A 86 -19.69 25.14 -13.95
C ASP A 86 -19.90 23.76 -13.31
N SER A 87 -20.79 22.95 -13.88
CA SER A 87 -21.02 21.57 -13.42
C SER A 87 -19.78 20.70 -13.58
N THR A 88 -19.06 20.86 -14.70
CA THR A 88 -17.81 20.17 -14.97
C THR A 88 -16.74 20.56 -13.96
N GLN A 89 -16.62 21.85 -13.64
CA GLN A 89 -15.67 22.33 -12.64
C GLN A 89 -16.02 21.81 -11.24
N MET A 90 -17.29 21.83 -10.85
CA MET A 90 -17.76 21.24 -9.59
C MET A 90 -17.45 19.74 -9.52
N PHE A 91 -17.66 19.00 -10.62
CA PHE A 91 -17.26 17.60 -10.73
C PHE A 91 -15.78 17.42 -10.46
N CYS A 92 -14.95 18.09 -11.25
CA CYS A 92 -13.51 17.97 -11.18
C CYS A 92 -12.99 18.32 -9.78
N ASN A 93 -13.52 19.36 -9.15
CA ASN A 93 -13.13 19.77 -7.80
C ASN A 93 -13.55 18.75 -6.75
N SER A 94 -14.81 18.30 -6.76
CA SER A 94 -15.30 17.26 -5.84
C SER A 94 -14.49 15.97 -5.99
N HIS A 95 -14.21 15.60 -7.24
CA HIS A 95 -13.42 14.44 -7.59
C HIS A 95 -11.98 14.52 -7.11
N CYS A 96 -11.31 15.64 -7.37
CA CYS A 96 -9.95 15.92 -6.90
C CYS A 96 -9.86 15.86 -5.37
N ASN A 97 -10.82 16.46 -4.67
CA ASN A 97 -10.86 16.44 -3.20
C ASN A 97 -11.04 15.02 -2.65
N HIS A 98 -11.96 14.26 -3.24
CA HIS A 98 -12.23 12.87 -2.87
C HIS A 98 -10.98 11.98 -3.08
N VAL A 99 -10.36 12.09 -4.26
CA VAL A 99 -9.13 11.36 -4.60
C VAL A 99 -7.98 11.75 -3.68
N GLN A 100 -7.77 13.05 -3.42
CA GLN A 100 -6.71 13.50 -2.52
C GLN A 100 -6.89 12.96 -1.11
N HIS A 101 -8.13 12.89 -0.61
CA HIS A 101 -8.40 12.29 0.69
C HIS A 101 -8.01 10.80 0.71
N ILE A 102 -8.42 10.04 -0.30
CA ILE A 102 -8.06 8.60 -0.42
C ILE A 102 -6.56 8.41 -0.53
N MET A 103 -5.86 9.21 -1.35
CA MET A 103 -4.40 9.12 -1.49
C MET A 103 -3.68 9.46 -0.18
N LYS A 104 -4.17 10.45 0.59
CA LYS A 104 -3.62 10.78 1.91
C LYS A 104 -3.80 9.61 2.87
N GLN A 105 -4.99 9.00 2.91
CA GLN A 105 -5.27 7.82 3.73
C GLN A 105 -4.34 6.65 3.35
N GLU A 106 -4.18 6.36 2.07
CA GLU A 106 -3.32 5.27 1.62
C GLU A 106 -1.84 5.49 1.98
N LYS A 107 -1.35 6.72 1.84
CA LYS A 107 0.02 7.08 2.26
C LYS A 107 0.22 6.90 3.76
N LEU A 108 -0.77 7.28 4.57
CA LEU A 108 -0.78 7.07 6.02
C LEU A 108 -0.78 5.57 6.36
N THR A 109 -1.63 4.76 5.74
CA THR A 109 -1.69 3.31 5.97
C THR A 109 -0.36 2.63 5.66
N ARG A 110 0.28 2.97 4.53
CA ARG A 110 1.61 2.44 4.17
C ARG A 110 2.67 2.84 5.19
N HIS A 111 2.63 4.09 5.66
CA HIS A 111 3.56 4.57 6.67
C HIS A 111 3.43 3.80 7.99
N PHE A 112 2.20 3.58 8.46
CA PHE A 112 1.95 2.78 9.66
C PHE A 112 2.34 1.31 9.49
N ALA A 113 2.09 0.71 8.32
CA ALA A 113 2.54 -0.64 8.01
C ALA A 113 4.07 -0.77 8.12
N HIS A 114 4.80 0.18 7.54
CA HIS A 114 6.27 0.24 7.61
C HIS A 114 6.81 0.41 9.04
N ILE A 115 6.17 1.27 9.85
CA ILE A 115 6.52 1.42 11.27
C ILE A 115 6.29 0.10 12.03
N ARG A 116 5.16 -0.58 11.76
CA ARG A 116 4.83 -1.85 12.40
C ARG A 116 5.85 -2.94 12.05
N GLU A 117 6.27 -3.02 10.79
CA GLU A 117 7.26 -4.00 10.34
C GLU A 117 8.62 -3.80 11.02
N ARG A 118 9.13 -2.57 11.06
CA ARG A 118 10.35 -2.24 11.82
C ARG A 118 10.23 -2.54 13.31
N SER A 119 9.04 -2.36 13.89
CA SER A 119 8.79 -2.69 15.30
C SER A 119 8.83 -4.20 15.56
N LEU A 120 8.40 -5.02 14.59
CA LEU A 120 8.45 -6.47 14.69
C LEU A 120 9.88 -6.99 14.53
N GLU A 121 10.65 -6.45 13.57
CA GLU A 121 12.06 -6.77 13.38
C GLU A 121 12.90 -6.45 14.62
N THR A 122 12.72 -5.26 15.20
CA THR A 122 13.42 -4.87 16.43
C THR A 122 13.07 -5.77 17.61
N ARG A 123 11.81 -6.19 17.77
CA ARG A 123 11.42 -7.18 18.79
C ARG A 123 12.00 -8.57 18.53
N HIS A 124 12.16 -8.96 17.26
CA HIS A 124 12.76 -10.24 16.90
C HIS A 124 14.26 -10.23 17.21
N LEU A 125 14.99 -9.20 16.79
CA LEU A 125 16.41 -9.03 17.08
C LEU A 125 16.69 -8.98 18.59
N ARG A 126 15.84 -8.29 19.35
CA ARG A 126 15.93 -8.25 20.81
C ARG A 126 15.81 -9.65 21.44
N ARG A 127 14.83 -10.45 21.01
CA ARG A 127 14.65 -11.84 21.49
C ARG A 127 15.84 -12.74 21.12
N VAL A 128 16.41 -12.58 19.93
CA VAL A 128 17.60 -13.33 19.49
C VAL A 128 18.83 -12.96 20.34
N LEU A 129 19.03 -11.66 20.62
CA LEU A 129 20.12 -11.18 21.47
C LEU A 129 19.97 -11.65 22.92
N GLU A 130 18.75 -11.59 23.47
CA GLU A 130 18.45 -12.09 24.82
C GLU A 130 18.69 -13.61 24.91
N SER A 131 18.27 -14.38 23.91
CA SER A 131 18.53 -15.83 23.84
C SER A 131 20.03 -16.15 23.76
N ARG A 132 20.79 -15.39 22.97
CA ARG A 132 22.25 -15.53 22.89
C ARG A 132 22.96 -15.12 24.18
N ALA A 133 22.48 -14.08 24.87
CA ALA A 133 23.03 -13.64 26.14
C ALA A 133 22.79 -14.69 27.24
N LEU A 134 21.60 -15.27 27.30
CA LEU A 134 21.27 -16.38 28.19
C LEU A 134 22.13 -17.62 27.89
N SER A 135 22.31 -17.96 26.61
CA SER A 135 23.15 -19.08 26.20
C SER A 135 24.63 -18.90 26.59
N ARG A 136 25.18 -17.67 26.48
CA ARG A 136 26.56 -17.39 26.95
C ARG A 136 26.69 -17.43 28.47
N ARG A 137 25.64 -17.01 29.20
CA ARG A 137 25.62 -17.05 30.67
C ARG A 137 25.64 -18.49 31.18
N VAL A 138 24.91 -19.41 30.53
CA VAL A 138 24.93 -20.85 30.86
C VAL A 138 26.31 -21.46 30.62
N VAL A 139 26.98 -21.13 29.50
CA VAL A 139 28.35 -21.62 29.22
C VAL A 139 29.37 -21.08 30.23
N SER A 140 29.22 -19.83 30.69
CA SER A 140 30.15 -19.23 31.65
C SER A 140 29.97 -19.76 33.08
N ILE A 141 28.76 -20.22 33.45
CA ILE A 141 28.51 -20.87 34.75
C ILE A 141 29.07 -22.31 34.75
N GLY A 142 29.12 -22.98 33.59
CA GLY A 142 29.72 -24.32 33.46
C GLY A 142 31.24 -24.41 33.53
N ASN A 143 31.96 -23.27 33.53
CA ASN A 143 33.42 -23.21 33.53
C ASN A 143 34.04 -22.73 34.86
N ILE A 144 33.26 -22.57 35.92
CA ILE A 144 33.76 -22.20 37.25
C ILE A 144 33.98 -23.47 38.08
N GLU A 145 34.98 -24.27 37.72
CA GLU A 145 35.71 -25.17 38.63
C GLU A 145 36.81 -25.89 37.84
N ARG A 146 37.96 -25.23 37.66
CA ARG A 146 39.26 -25.89 37.48
C ARG A 146 40.38 -24.86 37.68
N GLU A 147 40.91 -24.89 38.90
CA GLU A 147 42.20 -24.35 39.33
C GLU A 147 43.33 -24.61 38.30
N PRO A 148 44.15 -23.61 37.92
CA PRO A 148 45.32 -23.83 37.07
C PRO A 148 46.63 -23.88 37.88
N GLN A 149 47.39 -24.97 37.72
CA GLN A 149 48.80 -25.06 38.08
C GLN A 149 49.70 -24.21 37.15
N PRO A 150 50.89 -23.76 37.60
CA PRO A 150 51.73 -22.86 36.83
C PRO A 150 52.79 -23.62 36.02
N ALA A 151 52.96 -23.29 34.73
CA ALA A 151 54.26 -23.34 34.08
C ALA A 151 54.29 -22.69 32.68
N ILE A 152 55.20 -21.73 32.56
CA ILE A 152 56.13 -21.49 31.44
C ILE A 152 55.64 -20.67 30.24
N GLU A 153 56.42 -19.60 30.03
CA GLU A 153 56.38 -18.58 28.99
C GLU A 153 56.55 -19.14 27.57
N ALA A 154 55.78 -18.58 26.62
CA ALA A 154 56.29 -18.29 25.28
C ALA A 154 55.48 -17.15 24.64
N SER A 155 56.14 -16.01 24.46
CA SER A 155 55.67 -14.83 23.74
C SER A 155 55.23 -15.13 22.30
N ARG A 156 54.17 -14.46 21.83
CA ARG A 156 54.10 -13.61 20.63
C ARG A 156 52.66 -13.44 20.12
N GLY A 157 52.30 -12.19 19.81
CA GLY A 157 51.57 -11.91 18.55
C GLY A 157 50.11 -11.47 18.65
N LEU A 158 49.93 -10.15 18.72
CA LEU A 158 49.01 -9.34 17.92
C LEU A 158 47.47 -9.50 18.06
N SER A 159 46.90 -8.40 18.55
CA SER A 159 45.51 -7.95 18.38
C SER A 159 45.08 -7.91 16.91
N LEU A 160 43.84 -8.32 16.62
CA LEU A 160 43.03 -7.62 15.62
C LEU A 160 41.53 -7.72 15.91
N ILE A 161 40.93 -6.57 16.21
CA ILE A 161 39.50 -6.31 16.17
C ILE A 161 39.09 -6.20 14.70
N SER A 162 38.00 -6.85 14.29
CA SER A 162 37.28 -6.44 13.08
C SER A 162 35.77 -6.56 13.29
N SER A 163 35.13 -5.40 13.24
CA SER A 163 33.69 -5.21 13.10
C SER A 163 33.35 -5.24 11.61
N VAL A 164 32.32 -5.99 11.22
CA VAL A 164 31.74 -5.87 9.87
C VAL A 164 30.25 -5.54 9.99
N LEU A 165 29.93 -4.30 9.62
CA LEU A 165 28.59 -3.83 9.25
C LEU A 165 28.20 -4.48 7.91
N PHE A 166 26.95 -4.93 7.79
CA PHE A 166 26.30 -5.10 6.49
C PHE A 166 25.06 -4.20 6.41
N ARG A 167 24.93 -3.58 5.23
CA ARG A 167 23.87 -2.67 4.80
C ARG A 167 22.53 -3.37 4.63
#